data_AF-A0A1D2N5B8-F1
#
_entry.id   AF-A0A1D2N5B8-F1
#
_cell.length_a   1.000
_cell.length_b   1.000
_cell.length_c   1.000
_cell.angle_alpha   90.00
_cell.angle_beta   90.00
_cell.angle_gamma   90.00
#
_symmetry.space_group_name_H-M   'P 1'
#
loop_
_entity.id
_entity.type
_entity.pdbx_description
1 polymer ?
#
loop_
_entity_poly.entity_id
_entity_poly.type
_entity_poly.pdbx_seq_one_letter_code
_entity_poly.pdbx_strand_id
1 'polypeptide(L)' 'MGQIISYNSPRGGVSVLTEKGETTTSYLLIQQAKPTDSGRYSCNPSNAVPHSILVHVLNEK' A
#
# COMPACT_ATOMS: atom_id res chain seq x y z
N MET A 1 11.45 3.87 -11.73
CA MET A 1 10.25 3.01 -11.79
C MET A 1 10.02 2.47 -10.39
N GLY A 2 8.82 2.64 -9.83
CA GLY A 2 8.47 2.08 -8.52
C GLY A 2 8.10 0.60 -8.64
N GLN A 3 8.15 -0.13 -7.52
CA GLN A 3 7.70 -1.53 -7.46
C GLN A 3 6.21 -1.58 -7.13
N ILE A 4 5.46 -2.37 -7.89
CA ILE A 4 4.04 -2.63 -7.59
C ILE A 4 3.99 -3.54 -6.37
N ILE A 5 3.24 -3.12 -5.34
CA ILE A 5 2.91 -3.94 -4.18
C ILE A 5 1.46 -4.41 -4.31
N SER A 6 1.26 -5.74 -4.29
CA SER A 6 -0.04 -6.37 -4.49
C SER A 6 -0.12 -7.72 -3.76
N TYR A 7 -1.19 -8.46 -4.02
CA TYR A 7 -1.40 -9.83 -3.53
C TYR A 7 -0.26 -10.80 -3.90
N ASN A 8 0.48 -10.54 -4.99
CA ASN A 8 1.63 -11.36 -5.43
C ASN A 8 2.98 -10.77 -4.98
N SER A 9 2.99 -9.85 -4.01
CA SER A 9 4.23 -9.24 -3.56
C SER A 9 5.19 -10.28 -2.98
N PRO A 10 6.47 -10.32 -3.41
CA PRO A 10 7.47 -11.24 -2.86
C PRO A 10 7.80 -10.94 -1.39
N ARG A 11 7.38 -9.77 -0.87
CA ARG A 11 7.53 -9.40 0.54
C ARG A 11 6.79 -10.36 1.48
N GLY A 12 5.66 -10.92 1.05
CA GLY A 12 4.76 -11.70 1.90
C GLY A 12 4.04 -10.84 2.97
N GLY A 13 2.97 -11.37 3.56
CA GLY A 13 2.19 -10.65 4.58
C GLY A 13 1.53 -9.36 4.06
N VAL A 14 1.26 -9.29 2.76
CA VAL A 14 0.57 -8.18 2.11
C VAL A 14 -0.82 -8.65 1.68
N SER A 15 -1.84 -7.86 2.01
CA SER A 15 -3.20 -8.08 1.52
C SER A 15 -3.73 -6.79 0.92
N VAL A 16 -4.45 -6.91 -0.20
CA VAL A 16 -5.16 -5.79 -0.83
C VAL A 16 -6.65 -6.07 -0.72
N LEU A 17 -7.39 -5.19 -0.04
CA LEU A 17 -8.84 -5.26 0.05
C LEU A 17 -9.44 -4.13 -0.79
N THR A 18 -10.57 -4.40 -1.42
CA THR A 18 -11.31 -3.39 -2.17
C THR A 18 -12.72 -3.34 -1.64
N GLU A 19 -13.09 -2.23 -1.03
CA GLU A 19 -14.45 -1.95 -0.61
C GLU A 19 -15.13 -1.14 -1.70
N LYS A 20 -16.23 -1.65 -2.23
CA LYS A 20 -17.05 -1.00 -3.24
C LYS A 20 -18.23 -0.33 -2.56
N GLY A 21 -18.40 0.96 -2.78
CA GLY A 21 -19.53 1.78 -2.32
C GLY A 21 -19.65 3.02 -3.20
N GLU A 22 -20.30 4.08 -2.70
CA GLU A 22 -20.34 5.38 -3.39
C GLU A 22 -18.93 5.90 -3.71
N THR A 23 -17.99 5.67 -2.79
CA THR A 23 -16.55 5.78 -3.04
C THR A 23 -15.96 4.37 -2.98
N THR A 24 -15.20 3.99 -4.02
CA THR A 24 -14.44 2.72 -4.00
C THR A 24 -13.10 2.96 -3.33
N THR A 25 -12.82 2.22 -2.27
CA THR A 25 -11.59 2.36 -1.48
C THR A 25 -10.75 1.10 -1.58
N SER A 26 -9.47 1.27 -1.89
CA SER A 26 -8.48 0.18 -1.86
C SER A 26 -7.64 0.29 -0.60
N TYR A 27 -7.57 -0.79 0.17
CA TYR A 27 -6.78 -0.89 1.38
C TYR A 27 -5.58 -1.80 1.12
N LEU A 28 -4.39 -1.28 1.39
CA LEU A 28 -3.16 -2.05 1.41
C LEU A 28 -2.80 -2.36 2.88
N LEU A 29 -2.87 -3.63 3.25
CA LEU A 29 -2.49 -4.11 4.57
C LEU A 29 -1.12 -4.77 4.50
N ILE A 30 -0.20 -4.31 5.35
CA ILE A 30 1.17 -4.82 5.45
C ILE A 30 1.37 -5.34 6.88
N GLN A 31 1.40 -6.66 7.04
CA GLN A 31 1.58 -7.32 8.33
C GLN A 31 3.06 -7.35 8.72
N GLN A 32 3.35 -7.21 10.03
CA GLN A 32 4.72 -7.21 10.57
C GLN A 32 5.62 -6.21 9.82
N ALA A 33 5.19 -4.96 9.75
CA ALA A 33 5.91 -3.91 9.03
C ALA A 33 7.34 -3.75 9.56
N LYS A 34 8.29 -3.59 8.64
CA LYS A 34 9.71 -3.38 8.92
C LYS A 34 10.12 -1.97 8.48
N PRO A 35 11.22 -1.42 9.00
CA PRO A 35 11.74 -0.13 8.52
C PRO A 35 11.93 -0.05 7.00
N THR A 36 12.25 -1.17 6.35
CA THR A 36 12.37 -1.30 4.89
C THR A 36 11.06 -1.13 4.12
N ASP A 37 9.92 -1.25 4.79
CA ASP A 37 8.60 -0.97 4.21
C ASP A 37 8.30 0.54 4.17
N SER A 38 9.16 1.40 4.75
CA SER A 38 9.02 2.86 4.64
C SER A 38 9.21 3.34 3.21
N GLY A 39 8.46 4.36 2.80
CA GLY A 39 8.59 4.94 1.47
C GLY A 39 7.35 5.67 1.00
N ARG A 40 7.40 6.14 -0.25
CA ARG A 40 6.26 6.78 -0.91
C ARG A 40 5.35 5.73 -1.51
N TYR A 41 4.16 5.58 -0.95
CA TYR A 41 3.11 4.72 -1.49
C TYR A 41 2.23 5.56 -2.42
N SER A 42 1.93 5.03 -3.61
CA SER A 42 1.06 5.71 -4.57
C SER A 42 -0.06 4.77 -5.00
N CYS A 43 -1.29 5.21 -4.86
CA CYS A 43 -2.47 4.58 -5.44
C CYS A 43 -2.72 5.19 -6.81
N ASN A 44 -2.76 4.36 -7.86
CA ASN A 44 -2.97 4.81 -9.24
C ASN A 44 -4.11 4.02 -9.89
N PRO A 45 -5.38 4.37 -9.60
CA PRO A 45 -6.54 3.75 -10.22
C PRO A 45 -6.65 4.13 -11.71
N SER A 46 -7.25 3.27 -12.53
CA SER A 46 -7.38 3.50 -13.98
C SER A 46 -8.36 4.60 -14.36
N ASN A 47 -9.25 4.98 -13.45
CA ASN A 47 -10.38 5.88 -13.69
C ASN A 47 -10.39 7.12 -12.78
N ALA A 48 -9.32 7.37 -12.02
CA ALA A 48 -9.22 8.52 -11.12
C ALA A 48 -7.78 9.03 -11.03
N VAL A 49 -7.60 10.22 -10.46
CA VAL A 49 -6.29 10.84 -10.32
C VAL A 49 -5.44 10.06 -9.30
N PRO A 50 -4.14 9.79 -9.58
CA PRO A 50 -3.27 9.13 -8.63
C PRO A 50 -3.09 9.95 -7.36
N HIS A 51 -2.97 9.26 -6.22
CA HIS A 51 -2.69 9.87 -4.94
C HIS A 51 -1.51 9.20 -4.24
N SER A 52 -0.68 9.97 -3.55
CA SER A 52 0.54 9.47 -2.92
C SER A 52 0.69 9.94 -1.48
N ILE A 53 1.14 9.04 -0.62
CA ILE A 53 1.43 9.28 0.79
C ILE A 53 2.86 8.84 1.12
N LEU A 54 3.44 9.42 2.16
CA LEU A 54 4.75 9.01 2.69
C LEU A 54 4.55 8.22 3.98
N VAL A 55 5.03 6.98 4.00
CA VAL A 55 4.93 6.07 5.15
C VAL A 55 6.28 5.95 5.81
N HIS A 56 6.31 6.10 7.13
CA HIS A 56 7.50 5.88 7.96
C HIS A 56 7.20 4.78 8.98
N VAL A 57 7.93 3.68 8.90
CA VAL A 57 7.88 2.58 9.86
C VAL A 57 9.02 2.76 10.84
N LEU A 58 8.68 2.93 12.12
CA LEU A 58 9.64 3.10 13.20
C LEU A 58 9.72 1.82 14.01
N ASN A 59 10.92 1.47 14.50
CA ASN A 59 11.06 0.46 15.54
C ASN A 59 10.73 1.11 16.89
N GLU A 60 9.98 0.42 17.74
CA GLU A 60 9.85 0.82 19.14
C GLU A 60 11.23 0.69 19.81
N LYS A 61 11.57 1.68 20.65
CA LYS A 61 12.85 1.73 21.37
C LYS A 61 12.78 0.91 22.65
#